data_AF-A0A2V8Q6U1-F1
#
_entry.id   AF-A0A2V8Q6U1-F1
#
_cell.length_a   1.000
_cell.length_b   1.000
_cell.length_c   1.000
_cell.angle_alpha   90.00
_cell.angle_beta   90.00
_cell.angle_gamma   90.00
#
_symmetry.space_group_name_H-M   'P 1'
#
loop_
_entity.id
_entity.type
_entity.pdbx_description
1 polymer ?
#
loop_
_entity_poly.entity_id
_entity_poly.type
_entity_poly.pdbx_seq_one_letter_code
_entity_poly.pdbx_strand_id
1 'polypeptide(L)'
;RAVGKSGSILLWDSNIWHAAGINRTEFPRRSLSILYSKPFMKQQFDYPRVVGYEELDALPEKLKQIVGYNARVPATLDEWYQPPDKRFYKKDQG
;
A
#
# COMPACT_ATOMS: atom_id res chain seq x y z
N ARG A 1 -9.95 -13.48 20.00
CA ARG A 1 -9.76 -12.06 20.40
C ARG A 1 -8.26 -11.77 20.42
N ALA A 2 -7.79 -10.77 19.68
CA ALA A 2 -6.39 -10.35 19.72
C ALA A 2 -6.19 -9.25 20.77
N VAL A 3 -5.08 -9.31 21.53
CA VAL A 3 -4.67 -8.32 22.53
C VAL A 3 -3.16 -8.08 22.42
N GLY A 4 -2.70 -6.85 22.72
CA GLY A 4 -1.30 -6.48 22.60
C GLY A 4 -1.01 -5.13 23.26
N LYS A 5 0.28 -4.82 23.46
CA LYS A 5 0.75 -3.52 23.95
C LYS A 5 0.95 -2.57 22.76
N SER A 6 1.12 -1.28 23.02
CA SER A 6 1.53 -0.31 22.00
C SER A 6 2.80 -0.80 21.28
N GLY A 7 2.78 -0.78 19.95
CA GLY A 7 3.87 -1.31 19.11
C GLY A 7 3.73 -2.80 18.74
N SER A 8 2.78 -3.54 19.33
CA SER A 8 2.46 -4.88 18.84
C SER A 8 1.78 -4.82 17.46
N ILE A 9 2.15 -5.75 16.57
CA ILE A 9 1.56 -5.91 15.24
C ILE A 9 0.67 -7.15 15.24
N LEU A 10 -0.56 -6.99 14.76
CA LEU A 10 -1.40 -8.11 14.35
C LEU A 10 -1.27 -8.24 12.83
N LEU A 11 -0.78 -9.38 12.34
CA LEU A 11 -0.70 -9.71 10.92
C LEU A 11 -1.63 -10.89 10.64
N TRP A 12 -2.48 -10.78 9.63
CA TRP A 12 -3.42 -11.83 9.26
C TRP A 12 -3.66 -11.85 7.76
N ASP A 13 -4.06 -13.02 7.24
CA ASP A 13 -4.58 -13.16 5.88
C ASP A 13 -5.95 -12.50 5.78
N SER A 14 -6.18 -11.69 4.74
CA SER A 14 -7.42 -10.90 4.60
C SER A 14 -8.67 -11.76 4.40
N ASN A 15 -8.53 -13.05 4.06
CA ASN A 15 -9.66 -13.98 3.92
C ASN A 15 -10.15 -14.56 5.26
N ILE A 16 -9.45 -14.29 6.37
CA ILE A 16 -9.91 -14.72 7.70
C ILE A 16 -11.12 -13.89 8.11
N TRP A 17 -12.16 -14.51 8.65
CA TRP A 17 -13.30 -13.78 9.23
C TRP A 17 -12.84 -12.94 10.43
N HIS A 18 -13.05 -11.63 10.35
CA HIS A 18 -12.66 -10.70 11.41
C HIS A 18 -13.57 -9.48 11.46
N ALA A 19 -13.63 -8.85 12.63
CA ALA A 19 -14.36 -7.60 12.84
C ALA A 19 -13.75 -6.83 14.02
N ALA A 20 -13.98 -5.51 14.05
CA ALA A 20 -13.67 -4.71 15.23
C ALA A 20 -14.58 -5.11 16.40
N GLY A 21 -14.00 -5.32 17.59
CA GLY A 21 -14.79 -5.55 18.80
C GLY A 21 -15.35 -4.25 19.39
N ILE A 22 -16.48 -4.35 20.10
CA ILE A 22 -17.10 -3.24 20.85
C ILE A 22 -16.11 -2.69 21.89
N ASN A 23 -15.89 -1.38 21.90
CA ASN A 23 -15.12 -0.72 22.94
C ASN A 23 -16.03 -0.42 24.13
N ARG A 24 -15.69 -0.94 25.32
CA ARG A 24 -16.48 -0.76 26.56
C ARG A 24 -15.75 0.11 27.59
N THR A 25 -14.71 0.82 27.17
CA THR A 25 -13.94 1.71 28.04
C THR A 25 -14.26 3.16 27.70
N GLU A 26 -13.95 4.07 28.62
CA GLU A 26 -14.07 5.52 28.44
C GLU A 26 -12.97 6.11 27.53
N PHE A 27 -12.02 5.28 27.06
CA PHE A 27 -10.85 5.74 26.32
C PHE A 27 -10.90 5.29 24.85
N PRO A 28 -10.44 6.12 23.90
CA PRO A 28 -10.38 5.73 22.50
C PRO A 28 -9.39 4.59 22.28
N ARG A 29 -9.79 3.56 21.52
CA ARG A 29 -8.89 2.50 21.01
C ARG A 29 -8.35 2.93 19.65
N ARG A 30 -7.03 3.16 19.57
CA ARG A 30 -6.34 3.56 18.32
C ARG A 30 -5.54 2.40 17.75
N SER A 31 -5.56 2.27 16.42
CA SER A 31 -4.73 1.34 15.65
C SER A 31 -4.44 1.95 14.28
N LEU A 32 -3.29 1.60 13.71
CA LEU A 32 -2.99 1.88 12.31
C LEU A 32 -3.25 0.62 11.49
N SER A 33 -4.28 0.65 10.64
CA SER A 33 -4.61 -0.46 9.74
C SER A 33 -3.86 -0.27 8.43
N ILE A 34 -2.98 -1.22 8.10
CA ILE A 34 -2.21 -1.23 6.87
C ILE A 34 -2.60 -2.47 6.07
N LEU A 35 -2.98 -2.29 4.82
CA LEU A 35 -3.28 -3.37 3.89
C LEU A 35 -2.12 -3.51 2.91
N TYR A 36 -1.62 -4.73 2.77
CA TYR A 36 -0.62 -5.08 1.76
C TYR A 36 -1.28 -5.97 0.70
N SER A 37 -1.28 -5.51 -0.54
CA SER A 37 -1.97 -6.19 -1.65
C SER A 37 -1.00 -6.60 -2.74
N LYS A 38 -1.47 -7.48 -3.63
CA LYS A 38 -0.77 -7.76 -4.89
C LYS A 38 -0.75 -6.52 -5.78
N PRO A 39 0.29 -6.33 -6.61
CA PRO A 39 0.49 -5.11 -7.39
C PRO A 39 -0.59 -4.86 -8.44
N PHE A 40 -1.32 -5.89 -8.88
CA PHE A 40 -2.44 -5.74 -9.80
C PHE A 40 -3.75 -5.30 -9.13
N MET A 41 -3.82 -5.33 -7.78
CA MET A 41 -4.95 -4.83 -7.03
C MET A 41 -4.78 -3.33 -6.81
N LYS A 42 -5.76 -2.54 -7.25
CA LYS A 42 -5.73 -1.08 -7.07
C LYS A 42 -5.71 -0.73 -5.58
N GLN A 43 -4.78 0.14 -5.20
CA GLN A 43 -4.71 0.68 -3.85
C GLN A 43 -5.95 1.51 -3.52
N GLN A 44 -6.33 1.56 -2.23
CA GLN A 44 -7.43 2.40 -1.76
C GLN A 44 -7.12 3.91 -1.91
N PHE A 45 -5.84 4.27 -2.00
CA PHE A 45 -5.36 5.64 -2.10
C PHE A 45 -4.18 5.74 -3.07
N ASP A 46 -4.08 6.86 -3.78
CA ASP A 46 -2.99 7.16 -4.71
C ASP A 46 -1.81 7.79 -3.97
N TYR A 47 -1.04 6.97 -3.26
CA TYR A 47 0.13 7.41 -2.51
C TYR A 47 1.20 8.09 -3.40
N PRO A 48 1.52 7.57 -4.61
CA PRO A 48 2.48 8.22 -5.49
C PRO A 48 2.14 9.68 -5.79
N ARG A 49 0.85 9.97 -6.04
CA ARG A 49 0.40 11.33 -6.32
C ARG A 49 0.52 12.26 -5.11
N VAL A 50 0.32 11.75 -3.90
CA VAL A 50 0.41 12.54 -2.67
C VAL A 50 1.84 12.76 -2.22
N VAL A 51 2.70 11.75 -2.34
CA VAL A 51 4.12 11.85 -1.98
C VAL A 51 4.90 12.67 -3.00
N GLY A 52 4.48 12.67 -4.27
CA GLY A 52 5.11 13.43 -5.35
C GLY A 52 6.16 12.62 -6.12
N TYR A 53 6.83 13.26 -7.08
CA TYR A 53 7.74 12.57 -8.02
C TYR A 53 9.17 13.12 -8.04
N GLU A 54 9.45 14.16 -7.26
CA GLU A 54 10.71 14.93 -7.33
C GLU A 54 11.91 14.11 -6.83
N GLU A 55 11.72 13.28 -5.80
CA GLU A 55 12.79 12.54 -5.13
C GLU A 55 12.69 11.02 -5.36
N LEU A 56 12.15 10.61 -6.52
CA LEU A 56 12.00 9.19 -6.82
C LEU A 56 13.32 8.45 -6.78
N ASP A 57 14.38 9.01 -7.36
CA ASP A 57 15.68 8.32 -7.44
C ASP A 57 16.32 8.11 -6.06
N ALA A 58 15.98 8.94 -5.08
CA ALA A 58 16.41 8.78 -3.69
C ALA A 58 15.62 7.70 -2.92
N LEU A 59 14.43 7.31 -3.39
CA LEU A 59 13.62 6.28 -2.73
C LEU A 59 14.20 4.87 -3.00
N PRO A 60 14.32 4.01 -1.98
CA PRO A 60 14.67 2.61 -2.19
C PRO A 60 13.68 1.91 -3.13
N GLU A 61 14.16 1.08 -4.06
CA GLU A 61 13.29 0.38 -5.03
C GLU A 61 12.17 -0.42 -4.37
N LYS A 62 12.45 -1.03 -3.21
CA LYS A 62 11.45 -1.75 -2.42
C LYS A 62 10.33 -0.82 -1.92
N LEU A 63 10.66 0.41 -1.54
CA LEU A 63 9.66 1.36 -1.10
C LEU A 63 8.80 1.82 -2.28
N LYS A 64 9.41 2.08 -3.46
CA LYS A 64 8.69 2.39 -4.70
C LYS A 64 7.63 1.33 -5.04
N GLN A 65 7.97 0.06 -4.86
CA GLN A 65 7.04 -1.06 -5.02
C GLN A 65 5.91 -1.02 -3.98
N ILE A 66 6.24 -0.88 -2.69
CA ILE A 66 5.26 -0.93 -1.60
C ILE A 66 4.24 0.23 -1.70
N VAL A 67 4.70 1.44 -2.01
CA VAL A 67 3.82 2.61 -2.07
C VAL A 67 3.19 2.83 -3.45
N GLY A 68 3.39 1.91 -4.40
CA GLY A 68 2.63 1.87 -5.65
C GLY A 68 3.20 2.66 -6.83
N TYR A 69 4.42 3.22 -6.73
CA TYR A 69 5.07 3.87 -7.89
C TYR A 69 5.28 2.93 -9.07
N ASN A 70 5.52 1.65 -8.77
CA ASN A 70 5.70 0.59 -9.77
C ASN A 70 4.38 -0.11 -10.15
N ALA A 71 3.21 0.44 -9.79
CA ALA A 71 1.90 -0.13 -10.10
C ALA A 71 0.87 0.93 -10.54
N ARG A 72 1.33 2.10 -11.03
CA ARG A 72 0.41 3.17 -11.42
C ARG A 72 -0.27 2.83 -12.74
N VAL A 73 -1.53 3.25 -12.84
CA VAL A 73 -2.28 3.22 -14.09
C VAL A 73 -1.87 4.43 -14.93
N PRO A 74 -1.42 4.25 -16.18
CA PRO A 74 -1.15 5.36 -17.08
C PRO A 74 -2.45 6.09 -17.44
N ALA A 75 -2.39 7.41 -17.42
CA ALA A 75 -3.51 8.32 -17.66
C ALA A 75 -3.52 8.92 -19.07
N THR A 76 -2.43 8.76 -19.83
CA THR A 76 -2.31 9.25 -21.22
C THR A 76 -1.78 8.16 -22.15
N LEU A 77 -1.93 8.36 -23.46
CA LEU A 77 -1.37 7.46 -24.47
C LEU A 77 0.16 7.43 -24.41
N ASP A 78 0.79 8.58 -24.16
CA ASP A 78 2.25 8.67 -24.03
C ASP A 78 2.76 7.85 -22.84
N GLU A 79 2.02 7.84 -21.73
CA GLU A 79 2.37 7.01 -20.57
C GLU A 79 2.12 5.51 -20.83
N TRP A 80 1.13 5.16 -21.65
CA TRP A 80 0.81 3.78 -22.00
C TRP A 80 1.83 3.18 -22.97
N TYR A 81 2.21 3.91 -24.02
CA TYR A 81 3.09 3.44 -25.09
C TYR A 81 4.59 3.63 -24.75
N GLN A 82 5.01 3.14 -23.58
CA GLN A 82 6.40 3.20 -23.11
C GLN A 82 7.14 1.84 -23.25
N PRO A 83 8.46 1.86 -23.50
CA PRO A 83 9.29 0.66 -23.39
C PRO A 83 9.29 0.15 -21.93
N PRO A 84 9.57 -1.15 -21.68
CA PRO A 84 9.40 -1.76 -20.37
C PRO A 84 10.10 -1.05 -19.20
N ASP A 85 11.26 -0.43 -19.44
CA ASP A 85 12.04 0.33 -18.47
C ASP A 85 11.38 1.65 -18.03
N LYS A 86 10.49 2.21 -18.87
CA LYS A 86 9.77 3.48 -18.61
C LYS A 86 8.32 3.29 -18.20
N ARG A 87 7.81 2.06 -18.15
CA ARG A 87 6.42 1.78 -17.74
C ARG A 87 6.24 2.03 -16.25
N PHE A 88 5.07 2.57 -15.90
CA PHE A 88 4.69 2.74 -14.49
C PHE A 88 4.31 1.44 -13.78
N TYR A 89 4.03 0.37 -14.52
CA TYR A 89 3.84 -0.97 -13.96
C TYR A 89 5.06 -1.83 -14.29
N LYS A 90 5.67 -2.45 -13.27
CA LYS A 90 6.81 -3.37 -13.46
C LYS A 90 6.37 -4.83 -13.29
N LYS A 91 7.00 -5.73 -14.05
CA LYS A 91 6.83 -7.19 -13.89
C LYS A 91 7.56 -7.69 -12.64
N ASP A 92 7.26 -8.93 -12.23
CA ASP A 92 8.01 -9.68 -11.20
C ASP A 92 8.02 -9.02 -9.80
N GLN A 93 6.92 -8.37 -9.42
CA GLN A 93 6.75 -7.68 -8.13
C GLN A 93 6.13 -8.54 -7.02
N GLY A 94 6.28 -9.87 -7.09
CA GLY A 94 5.93 -10.83 -6.04
C GLY A 94 4.66 -11.66 -6.21
#